data_AF-A0A5K1FI41-F1
#
_entry.id   AF-A0A5K1FI41-F1
#
_cell.length_a   1.000
_cell.length_b   1.000
_cell.length_c   1.000
_cell.angle_alpha   90.00
_cell.angle_beta   90.00
_cell.angle_gamma   90.00
#
_symmetry.space_group_name_H-M   'P 1'
#
loop_
_entity.id
_entity.type
_entity.pdbx_description
1 polymer ?
#
loop_
_entity_poly.entity_id
_entity_poly.type
_entity_poly.pdbx_seq_one_letter_code
_entity_poly.pdbx_strand_id
1 'polypeptide(L)' 'GMEESRAWEPLEEMPTQYFGLGDLWRCFDEWSAYGVGVPVLVNGKERVVQYYVPYLSALQIYTTTPLKTALSNPL' A
#
# COMPACT_ATOMS: atom_id res chain seq x y z
N GLY A 1 39.19 -0.27 21.61
CA GLY A 1 38.51 0.80 20.85
C GLY A 1 37.44 0.15 20.02
N MET A 2 36.18 0.36 20.41
CA MET A 2 34.94 0.19 19.64
C MET A 2 34.82 -1.05 18.73
N GLU A 3 34.29 -2.14 19.29
CA GLU A 3 33.46 -3.08 18.52
C GLU A 3 32.08 -2.44 18.32
N GLU A 4 31.81 -1.94 17.12
CA GLU A 4 30.47 -1.50 16.73
C GLU A 4 29.63 -2.72 16.34
N SER A 5 29.23 -3.49 17.34
CA SER A 5 28.05 -4.35 17.23
C SER A 5 26.83 -3.45 17.22
N ARG A 6 26.40 -2.98 16.03
CA ARG A 6 25.02 -2.52 15.88
C ARG A 6 24.13 -3.73 16.03
N ALA A 7 23.76 -3.97 17.28
CA ALA A 7 22.71 -4.86 17.69
C ALA A 7 21.51 -4.61 16.78
N TRP A 8 21.11 -5.66 16.06
CA TRP A 8 19.73 -5.81 15.66
C TRP A 8 18.93 -5.97 16.96
N GLU A 9 18.65 -4.86 17.62
CA GLU A 9 17.61 -4.83 18.64
C GLU A 9 16.34 -5.29 17.92
N PRO A 10 15.70 -6.39 18.34
CA PRO A 10 14.36 -6.69 17.88
C PRO A 10 13.55 -5.46 18.25
N LEU A 11 13.09 -4.71 17.25
CA LEU A 11 12.07 -3.69 17.47
C LEU A 11 11.00 -4.42 18.29
N GLU A 12 10.82 -4.04 19.56
CA GLU A 12 9.73 -4.54 20.40
C GLU A 12 8.52 -4.61 19.47
N GLU A 13 7.93 -5.81 19.33
CA GLU A 13 6.89 -6.07 18.32
C GLU A 13 5.78 -5.03 18.50
N MET A 14 5.88 -3.92 17.78
CA MET A 14 4.88 -2.88 17.84
C MET A 14 3.61 -3.58 17.37
N PRO A 15 2.50 -3.49 18.13
CA PRO A 15 1.28 -4.18 17.78
C PRO A 15 0.97 -3.83 16.32
N THR A 16 0.97 -4.87 15.47
CA THR A 16 0.82 -4.65 14.03
C THR A 16 -0.49 -3.92 13.82
N GLN A 17 -0.42 -2.67 13.36
CA GLN A 17 -1.60 -1.85 13.20
C GLN A 17 -2.36 -2.35 11.97
N TYR A 18 -3.50 -2.98 12.21
CA TYR A 18 -4.41 -3.39 11.16
C TYR A 18 -5.32 -2.22 10.78
N PHE A 19 -5.72 -2.17 9.52
CA PHE A 19 -6.75 -1.25 9.03
C PHE A 19 -7.80 -2.05 8.27
N GLY A 20 -9.05 -1.59 8.33
CA GLY A 20 -10.10 -2.14 7.48
C GLY A 20 -9.95 -1.62 6.05
N LEU A 21 -10.35 -2.41 5.06
CA LEU A 21 -10.40 -1.94 3.67
C LEU A 21 -11.30 -0.69 3.52
N GLY A 22 -12.34 -0.59 4.35
CA GLY A 22 -13.19 0.60 4.42
C GLY A 22 -12.44 1.86 4.88
N ASP A 23 -11.47 1.73 5.80
CA ASP A 23 -10.67 2.88 6.26
C ASP A 23 -9.77 3.40 5.15
N LEU A 24 -9.18 2.50 4.36
CA LEU A 24 -8.42 2.85 3.16
C LEU A 24 -9.31 3.51 2.10
N TRP A 25 -10.49 2.93 1.86
CA TRP A 25 -11.41 3.39 0.81
C TRP A 25 -11.95 4.81 1.06
N ARG A 26 -12.07 5.24 2.32
CA ARG A 26 -12.48 6.62 2.66
C ARG A 26 -11.63 7.71 1.99
N CYS A 27 -10.35 7.45 1.73
CA CYS A 27 -9.47 8.39 1.02
C CYS A 27 -9.85 8.57 -0.46
N PHE A 28 -10.61 7.64 -1.04
CA PHE A 28 -10.98 7.60 -2.45
C PHE A 28 -12.44 7.97 -2.69
N ASP A 29 -13.23 8.27 -1.65
CA ASP A 29 -14.66 8.54 -1.78
C ASP A 29 -14.93 9.72 -2.74
N GLU A 30 -14.25 10.85 -2.51
CA GLU A 30 -14.36 12.03 -3.36
C GLU A 30 -13.87 11.76 -4.80
N TRP A 31 -12.71 11.12 -4.95
CA TRP A 31 -12.16 10.81 -6.27
C TRP A 31 -12.99 9.78 -7.02
N SER A 32 -13.69 8.88 -6.33
CA SER A 32 -14.59 7.91 -6.95
C SER A 32 -15.88 8.54 -7.47
N ALA A 33 -16.30 9.67 -6.90
CA ALA A 33 -17.48 10.42 -7.36
C ALA A 33 -17.13 11.40 -8.50
N TYR A 34 -16.03 12.15 -8.35
CA TYR A 34 -15.71 13.27 -9.23
C TYR A 34 -14.54 13.00 -10.18
N GLY A 35 -13.82 11.91 -9.97
CA GLY A 35 -12.56 11.62 -10.66
C GLY A 35 -11.38 12.42 -10.10
N VAL A 36 -10.17 12.05 -10.54
CA VAL A 36 -8.92 12.73 -10.19
C VAL A 36 -8.03 12.85 -11.41
N GLY A 37 -7.40 14.01 -11.56
CA GLY A 37 -6.41 14.26 -12.60
C GLY A 37 -5.04 13.73 -12.17
N VAL A 38 -4.50 12.80 -12.94
CA VAL A 38 -3.17 12.20 -12.72
C VAL A 38 -2.21 12.72 -13.78
N PRO A 39 -1.09 13.34 -13.41
CA PRO A 39 -0.07 13.74 -14.37
C PRO A 39 0.65 12.49 -14.90
N VAL A 40 0.55 12.25 -16.21
CA VAL A 40 1.18 11.13 -16.89
C VAL A 40 2.19 11.65 -17.91
N LEU A 41 3.28 10.92 -18.07
CA LEU A 41 4.35 11.24 -19.02
C LEU A 41 4.16 10.39 -20.27
N VAL A 42 3.74 11.01 -21.36
CA VAL A 42 3.48 10.35 -22.64
C VAL A 42 4.73 10.46 -23.51
N ASN A 43 5.14 9.33 -24.08
CA ASN A 43 6.30 9.21 -24.98
C ASN A 43 7.61 9.77 -24.40
N GLY A 44 7.75 9.83 -23.07
CA GLY A 44 8.96 10.32 -22.40
C GLY A 44 9.21 11.82 -22.53
N LYS A 45 8.29 12.59 -23.13
CA LYS A 45 8.51 14.01 -23.45
C LYS A 45 7.37 14.92 -23.03
N GLU A 46 6.12 14.47 -23.16
CA GLU A 46 4.96 15.32 -22.92
C GLU A 46 4.32 14.96 -21.59
N ARG A 47 4.07 15.98 -20.75
CA ARG A 47 3.26 15.82 -19.54
C ARG A 47 1.83 16.18 -19.88
N VAL A 48 0.94 15.22 -19.74
CA VAL A 48 -0.50 15.41 -19.88
C VAL A 48 -1.18 15.06 -18.56
N VAL A 49 -2.30 15.70 -18.27
CA VAL A 49 -3.13 15.32 -17.12
C VAL A 49 -4.23 14.41 -17.63
N GLN A 50 -4.32 13.21 -17.06
CA GLN A 50 -5.34 12.23 -17.41
C GLN A 50 -6.29 12.01 -16.25
N TYR A 51 -7.58 12.12 -16.54
CA TYR A 51 -8.63 12.02 -15.53
C TYR A 51 -9.15 10.60 -15.43
N TYR A 52 -9.16 10.07 -14.21
CA TYR A 52 -9.61 8.72 -13.92
C TYR A 52 -10.52 8.70 -12.70
N VAL A 53 -11.43 7.74 -12.67
CA VAL A 53 -12.27 7.44 -11.52
C VAL A 53 -11.74 6.14 -10.88
N PRO A 54 -11.14 6.19 -9.68
CA PRO A 54 -10.73 4.99 -8.97
C PRO A 54 -11.96 4.21 -8.49
N TYR A 55 -11.91 2.89 -8.61
CA TYR A 55 -12.92 1.97 -8.07
C TYR A 55 -12.29 1.06 -7.03
N LEU A 56 -13.10 0.61 -6.05
CA LEU A 56 -12.63 -0.32 -5.03
C LEU A 56 -12.08 -1.62 -5.66
N SER A 57 -12.70 -2.08 -6.75
CA SER A 57 -12.26 -3.24 -7.52
C SER A 57 -10.96 -3.01 -8.30
N ALA A 58 -10.53 -1.77 -8.49
CA ALA A 58 -9.29 -1.43 -9.18
C ALA A 58 -8.07 -1.35 -8.24
N LEU A 59 -8.28 -1.47 -6.93
CA LEU A 59 -7.21 -1.43 -5.94
C LEU A 59 -6.56 -2.80 -5.77
N GLN A 60 -5.25 -2.86 -5.98
CA GLN A 60 -4.44 -4.05 -5.70
C GLN A 60 -3.55 -3.78 -4.48
N ILE A 61 -3.69 -4.63 -3.46
CA ILE A 61 -2.95 -4.50 -2.19
C ILE A 61 -1.82 -5.53 -2.17
N TYR A 62 -0.60 -5.06 -1.89
CA TYR A 62 0.58 -5.89 -1.75
C TYR A 62 1.08 -5.84 -0.31
N THR A 63 1.50 -6.99 0.21
CA THR A 63 2.11 -7.12 1.54
C THR A 63 3.52 -7.66 1.40
N THR A 64 4.43 -7.20 2.25
CA THR A 64 5.81 -7.72 2.33
C THR A 64 5.85 -9.10 2.96
N THR A 65 4.83 -9.45 3.75
CA THR A 65 4.66 -10.77 4.34
C THR A 65 3.66 -11.59 3.52
N PRO A 66 3.93 -12.88 3.27
CA PRO A 66 2.98 -13.74 2.60
C PRO A 66 1.71 -13.88 3.45
N LEU A 67 0.55 -13.85 2.79
CA LEU A 67 -0.72 -14.09 3.46
C LEU A 67 -0.69 -15.48 4.09
N LYS A 68 -0.86 -15.55 5.41
CA LYS A 68 -1.08 -16.82 6.11
C LYS A 68 -2.46 -17.34 5.70
N THR A 69 -2.50 -18.19 4.69
CA THR A 69 -3.71 -18.88 4.28
C THR A 69 -4.08 -19.93 5.32
N ALA A 70 -5.38 -20.11 5.59
CA ALA A 70 -5.91 -21.06 6.58
C ALA A 70 -5.58 -22.54 6.30
N LEU A 71 -4.82 -22.84 5.23
CA LEU A 71 -4.36 -24.19 4.89
C LEU A 71 -2.96 -24.50 5.43
N SER A 72 -2.28 -23.57 6.11
CA SER A 72 -1.02 -23.88 6.80
C SER A 72 -1.29 -24.52 8.16
N ASN A 73 -1.93 -25.68 8.19
CA ASN A 73 -1.81 -26.60 9.31
C ASN A 73 -0.55 -27.43 9.08
N PRO A 74 0.49 -27.35 9.92
CA PRO A 74 1.57 -28.31 9.88
C PRO A 74 1.03 -29.68 10.31
N LEU A 75 1.36 -30.73 9.55
CA LEU A 75 1.24 -32.12 9.99
C LEU A 75 2.17 -32.38 11.18
#